data_AF-A0A1D8MRD0-F1
#
_entry.id   AF-A0A1D8MRD0-F1
#
_cell.length_a   1.000
_cell.length_b   1.000
_cell.length_c   1.000
_cell.angle_alpha   90.00
_cell.angle_beta   90.00
_cell.angle_gamma   90.00
#
_symmetry.space_group_name_H-M   'P 1'
#
loop_
_entity.id
_entity.type
_entity.pdbx_description
1 polymer ?
#
loop_
_entity_poly.entity_id
_entity_poly.type
_entity_poly.pdbx_seq_one_letter_code
_entity_poly.pdbx_strand_id
1 'polypeptide(L)' 'MELDPNSIKNDVKSKLKEYQRVLKISDKPDREEFEMAAKVTGAGMAIIGIIGFLFYLVSSLLPKLV' A
#
# COMPACT_ATOMS: atom_id res chain seq x y z
N MET A 1 -6.76 34.62 -10.59
CA MET A 1 -5.60 33.81 -10.19
C MET A 1 -4.69 33.74 -11.39
N GLU A 2 -3.70 34.63 -11.44
CA GLU A 2 -2.75 34.68 -12.56
C GLU A 2 -1.80 33.48 -12.43
N LEU A 3 -1.82 32.61 -13.44
CA LEU A 3 -0.97 31.42 -13.48
C LEU A 3 0.40 31.83 -14.05
N ASP A 4 1.30 32.30 -13.18
CA ASP A 4 2.71 32.50 -13.54
C ASP A 4 3.45 31.14 -13.52
N PRO A 5 3.97 30.64 -14.66
CA PRO A 5 4.68 29.37 -14.73
C PRO A 5 5.95 29.32 -13.87
N ASN A 6 6.51 30.46 -13.45
CA ASN A 6 7.65 30.49 -12.52
C ASN A 6 7.24 30.34 -11.05
N SER A 7 6.07 30.83 -10.65
CA SER A 7 5.49 30.58 -9.32
C SER A 7 5.25 29.08 -9.09
N ILE A 8 4.62 28.38 -10.04
CA ILE A 8 4.32 26.95 -9.92
C ILE A 8 5.61 26.11 -9.75
N LYS A 9 6.67 26.43 -10.49
CA LYS A 9 7.97 25.76 -10.37
C LYS A 9 8.58 25.94 -8.98
N ASN A 10 8.49 27.14 -8.42
CA ASN A 10 9.00 27.44 -7.09
C ASN A 10 8.16 26.77 -5.99
N ASP A 11 6.84 26.73 -6.15
CA ASP A 11 5.92 26.09 -5.22
C ASP A 11 6.13 24.59 -5.16
N VAL A 12 6.26 23.92 -6.32
CA VAL A 12 6.57 22.48 -6.39
C VAL A 12 7.93 22.18 -5.76
N LYS A 13 8.97 22.98 -6.06
CA LYS A 13 10.30 22.81 -5.46
C LYS A 13 10.26 22.96 -3.94
N SER A 14 9.47 23.91 -3.43
CA SER A 14 9.26 24.10 -2.00
C SER A 14 8.56 22.89 -1.36
N LYS A 15 7.48 22.41 -1.97
CA LYS A 15 6.71 21.25 -1.50
C LYS A 15 7.54 19.97 -1.47
N LEU A 16 8.36 19.72 -2.48
CA LEU A 16 9.28 18.58 -2.49
C LEU A 16 10.29 18.65 -1.34
N LYS A 17 10.79 19.86 -1.02
CA LYS A 17 11.69 20.08 0.12
C LYS A 17 10.99 19.87 1.45
N GLU A 18 9.71 20.24 1.57
CA GLU A 18 8.88 19.93 2.73
C GLU A 18 8.71 18.40 2.90
N TYR A 19 8.33 17.67 1.84
CA TYR A 19 8.18 16.21 1.89
C TYR A 19 9.48 15.49 2.24
N GLN A 20 10.62 15.94 1.71
CA GLN A 20 11.91 15.39 2.08
C GLN A 20 12.21 15.53 3.57
N ARG A 21 11.83 16.65 4.20
CA ARG A 21 12.00 16.85 5.65
C ARG A 21 11.11 15.91 6.44
N VAL A 22 9.86 15.72 6.02
CA VAL A 22 8.92 14.79 6.66
C VAL A 22 9.45 13.36 6.58
N LEU A 23 9.88 12.91 5.41
CA LEU A 23 10.46 11.56 5.23
C LEU A 23 11.74 11.38 6.06
N LYS A 24 12.52 12.44 6.28
CA LYS A 24 13.73 12.39 7.11
C LYS A 24 13.44 12.38 8.62
N ILE A 25 12.29 12.92 9.04
CA ILE A 25 11.84 12.91 10.44
C ILE A 25 11.06 11.65 10.79
N SER A 26 10.59 10.92 9.77
CA SER A 26 9.90 9.65 9.95
C SER A 26 10.90 8.57 10.37
N ASP A 27 10.57 7.83 11.43
CA ASP A 27 11.40 6.71 11.86
C ASP A 27 11.29 5.56 10.87
N LYS A 28 12.44 5.07 10.42
CA LYS A 28 12.50 3.87 9.59
C LYS A 28 12.31 2.65 10.52
N PRO A 29 11.37 1.74 10.21
CA PRO A 29 11.13 0.58 11.06
C PRO A 29 12.36 -0.30 11.17
N ASP A 30 12.56 -0.90 12.34
CA ASP A 30 13.58 -1.94 12.51
C ASP A 30 13.18 -3.21 11.74
N ARG A 31 14.14 -4.10 11.46
CA ARG A 31 13.87 -5.36 10.77
C ARG A 31 12.90 -6.22 11.57
N GLU A 32 12.99 -6.23 12.89
CA GLU A 32 12.10 -7.02 13.74
C GLU A 32 10.65 -6.52 13.67
N GLU A 33 10.44 -5.21 13.75
CA GLU A 33 9.13 -4.57 13.64
C GLU A 33 8.50 -4.82 12.27
N PHE A 34 9.31 -4.66 11.20
CA PHE A 34 8.87 -4.92 9.84
C PHE A 34 8.47 -6.39 9.66
N GLU A 35 9.27 -7.33 10.16
CA GLU A 35 8.96 -8.75 10.08
C GLU A 35 7.68 -9.10 10.84
N MET A 36 7.46 -8.52 12.02
CA MET A 36 6.25 -8.76 12.80
C MET A 36 5.01 -8.28 12.04
N ALA A 37 5.04 -7.05 11.51
CA ALA A 37 3.97 -6.50 10.71
C ALA A 37 3.72 -7.32 9.44
N ALA A 38 4.79 -7.75 8.75
CA ALA A 38 4.71 -8.56 7.54
C ALA A 38 4.12 -9.95 7.82
N LYS A 39 4.51 -10.61 8.92
CA LYS A 39 3.98 -11.92 9.31
C LYS A 39 2.48 -11.86 9.62
N VAL A 40 2.05 -10.88 10.40
CA VAL A 40 0.63 -10.70 10.76
C VAL A 40 -0.21 -10.35 9.52
N THR A 41 0.26 -9.40 8.72
CA THR A 41 -0.44 -8.98 7.50
C THR A 41 -0.50 -10.11 6.47
N GLY A 42 0.61 -10.81 6.27
CA GLY A 42 0.70 -11.97 5.37
C GLY A 42 -0.22 -13.10 5.79
N ALA A 43 -0.31 -13.40 7.09
CA ALA A 43 -1.26 -14.38 7.62
C ALA A 43 -2.72 -13.95 7.34
N GLY A 44 -3.06 -12.68 7.56
CA GLY A 44 -4.39 -12.15 7.25
C GLY A 44 -4.75 -12.27 5.76
N MET A 45 -3.82 -11.88 4.88
CA MET A 45 -3.99 -12.00 3.43
C MET A 45 -4.20 -13.45 2.99
N ALA A 46 -3.43 -14.39 3.56
CA ALA A 46 -3.56 -15.80 3.23
C ALA A 46 -4.93 -16.37 3.65
N ILE A 47 -5.42 -16.04 4.84
CA ILE A 47 -6.73 -16.50 5.33
C ILE A 47 -7.86 -16.00 4.41
N ILE A 48 -7.88 -14.70 4.12
CA ILE A 48 -8.91 -14.10 3.26
C ILE A 48 -8.82 -14.68 1.84
N GLY A 49 -7.59 -14.85 1.32
CA GLY A 49 -7.34 -15.45 0.01
C GLY A 49 -7.84 -16.88 -0.10
N ILE A 50 -7.60 -17.72 0.92
CA ILE A 50 -8.10 -19.10 0.97
C ILE A 50 -9.63 -19.12 1.01
N ILE A 51 -10.27 -18.28 1.83
CA ILE A 51 -11.72 -18.21 1.91
C ILE A 51 -12.32 -17.83 0.55
N GLY A 52 -11.81 -16.77 -0.09
CA GLY A 52 -12.26 -16.37 -1.43
C GLY A 52 -12.00 -17.46 -2.48
N PHE A 53 -10.86 -18.15 -2.39
CA PHE A 53 -10.53 -19.27 -3.27
C PHE A 53 -11.48 -20.46 -3.09
N LEU A 54 -11.88 -20.78 -1.85
CA LEU A 54 -12.86 -21.82 -1.58
C LEU A 54 -14.23 -21.49 -2.20
N PHE A 55 -14.69 -20.24 -2.06
CA PHE A 55 -15.92 -19.80 -2.74
C PHE A 55 -15.81 -19.92 -4.27
N TYR A 56 -14.67 -19.55 -4.84
CA TYR A 56 -14.41 -19.71 -6.27
C TYR A 56 -14.42 -21.20 -6.68
N LEU A 57 -13.78 -22.08 -5.92
CA LEU A 57 -13.77 -23.51 -6.21
C LEU A 57 -15.18 -24.08 -6.20
N VAL A 58 -15.96 -23.77 -5.16
CA VAL A 58 -17.36 -24.20 -5.07
C VAL A 58 -18.16 -23.67 -6.27
N SER A 59 -18.06 -22.38 -6.58
CA SER A 59 -18.79 -21.78 -7.69
C SER A 59 -18.35 -22.27 -9.07
N SER A 60 -17.10 -22.70 -9.26
CA SER A 60 -16.55 -23.09 -10.57
C SER A 60 -16.57 -24.59 -10.81
N LEU A 61 -16.47 -25.42 -9.77
CA LEU A 61 -16.50 -26.88 -9.89
C LEU A 61 -17.93 -27.43 -9.83
N LEU A 62 -18.84 -26.85 -9.03
CA LEU A 62 -20.24 -27.28 -8.99
C LEU A 62 -20.92 -27.31 -10.38
N PRO A 63 -20.83 -26.26 -11.23
CA PRO A 63 -21.47 -26.28 -12.54
C PRO A 63 -20.75 -27.18 -13.57
N LYS A 64 -19.54 -27.67 -13.27
CA LYS A 64 -18.84 -28.64 -14.13
C LYS A 64 -19.17 -30.09 -13.78
N LEU A 65 -19.76 -30.33 -12.61
CA LEU A 65 -20.03 -31.67 -12.08
C LEU A 65 -21.51 -32.09 -12.23
N VAL A 66 -22.41 -31.11 -12.38
CA VAL A 66 -23.84 -31.29 -12.71
C VAL A 66 -24.08 -31.13 -14.21
#